data_AF-A0A0L6WWT1-F1
#
_entry.id   AF-A0A0L6WWT1-F1
#
_cell.length_a   1.000
_cell.length_b   1.000
_cell.length_c   1.000
_cell.angle_alpha   90.00
_cell.angle_beta   90.00
_cell.angle_gamma   90.00
#
_symmetry.space_group_name_H-M   'P 1'
#
loop_
_entity.id
_entity.type
_entity.pdbx_description
1 polymer ?
#
loop_
_entity_poly.entity_id
_entity_poly.type
_entity_poly.pdbx_seq_one_letter_code
_entity_poly.pdbx_strand_id
1 'polypeptide(L)'
;MNGLDDLRGWTLNTAIQSHIDVYVSQSTFEGVQRSFPYLVAKEFASGGGDVPEFKWHIIEDNVPFEILDTGIQITPFAVHHGRVFSVVPPLAPTSSVTTISTPVKPTTLLSKLLPDQERLVDEVKNPYLCFGFKFGHDIVYISDVSYIPEDKWPIVESRPSNGRALPVLVLDCLRLRPHTSHFGLENAVDSARRIDATRTYLIGFGHEVAHDDLVMLGEAVGGKALETETLTETVKAGLELIQQGKNVWVRPSHDGLRVFVGGDGRVHDSSY
;
A
#
# COMPACT_ATOMS: atom_id res chain seq x y z
N MET A 1 20.18 2.42 -7.80
CA MET A 1 19.71 3.15 -8.99
C MET A 1 18.36 2.54 -9.32
N ASN A 2 17.32 3.35 -9.42
CA ASN A 2 15.89 3.12 -9.17
C ASN A 2 15.47 3.72 -7.83
N GLY A 3 14.87 4.91 -7.88
CA GLY A 3 14.31 5.62 -6.73
C GLY A 3 14.02 7.09 -7.06
N LEU A 4 13.58 7.86 -6.05
CA LEU A 4 13.33 9.30 -6.20
C LEU A 4 14.56 10.06 -6.70
N ASP A 5 15.77 9.56 -6.43
CA ASP A 5 17.04 10.09 -6.92
C ASP A 5 17.15 10.19 -8.44
N ASP A 6 16.53 9.29 -9.20
CA ASP A 6 16.62 9.31 -10.67
C ASP A 6 15.79 10.43 -11.29
N LEU A 7 14.87 11.02 -10.51
CA LEU A 7 14.07 12.16 -10.93
C LEU A 7 14.89 13.45 -11.07
N ARG A 8 16.18 13.46 -10.69
CA ARG A 8 17.07 14.61 -10.87
C ARG A 8 17.15 15.07 -12.32
N GLY A 9 17.04 14.15 -13.29
CA GLY A 9 17.08 14.48 -14.71
C GLY A 9 15.94 15.39 -15.16
N TRP A 10 14.84 15.45 -14.40
CA TRP A 10 13.69 16.30 -14.69
C TRP A 10 13.87 17.72 -14.15
N THR A 11 14.53 17.85 -12.98
CA THR A 11 14.60 19.11 -12.23
C THR A 11 15.93 19.83 -12.34
N LEU A 12 16.99 19.12 -12.75
CA LEU A 12 18.32 19.67 -12.88
C LEU A 12 18.31 20.86 -13.86
N ASN A 13 18.74 22.03 -13.39
CA ASN A 13 18.70 23.28 -14.15
C ASN A 13 17.33 23.58 -14.77
N THR A 14 16.24 23.10 -14.14
CA THR A 14 14.87 23.25 -14.64
C THR A 14 14.66 22.66 -16.05
N ALA A 15 15.40 21.60 -16.39
CA ALA A 15 15.44 21.04 -17.75
C ALA A 15 14.06 20.64 -18.31
N ILE A 16 13.21 20.02 -17.49
CA ILE A 16 11.82 19.66 -17.84
C ILE A 16 10.85 20.47 -16.98
N GLN A 17 11.08 20.53 -15.67
CA GLN A 17 10.27 21.26 -14.71
C GLN A 17 11.12 21.75 -13.53
N SER A 18 10.66 22.74 -12.78
CA SER A 18 11.45 23.30 -11.67
C SER A 18 11.45 22.41 -10.44
N HIS A 19 10.40 21.62 -10.23
CA HIS A 19 10.24 20.66 -9.14
C HIS A 19 9.25 19.57 -9.54
N ILE A 20 9.16 18.52 -8.73
CA ILE A 20 8.12 17.49 -8.83
C ILE A 20 7.22 17.58 -7.59
N ASP A 21 5.92 17.72 -7.78
CA ASP A 21 4.94 17.69 -6.69
C ASP A 21 4.78 16.27 -6.14
N VAL A 22 4.94 16.11 -4.83
CA VAL A 22 4.86 14.82 -4.13
C VAL A 22 3.85 14.92 -3.00
N TYR A 23 2.79 14.11 -3.07
CA TYR A 23 1.68 14.10 -2.11
C TYR A 23 1.84 12.93 -1.16
N VAL A 24 1.94 13.20 0.15
CA VAL A 24 2.23 12.20 1.17
C VAL A 24 1.47 12.51 2.45
N SER A 25 1.22 11.49 3.27
CA SER A 25 0.79 11.72 4.65
C SER A 25 1.93 12.35 5.46
N GLN A 26 1.59 12.97 6.60
CA GLN A 26 2.58 13.49 7.53
C GLN A 26 3.56 12.39 8.01
N SER A 27 3.05 11.19 8.32
CA SER A 27 3.89 10.08 8.79
C SER A 27 4.85 9.57 7.70
N THR A 28 4.40 9.51 6.45
CA THR A 28 5.24 9.15 5.31
C THR A 28 6.32 10.21 5.08
N PHE A 29 5.97 11.49 5.13
CA PHE A 29 6.93 12.59 5.00
C PHE A 29 8.03 12.51 6.07
N GLU A 30 7.66 12.31 7.33
CA GLU A 30 8.62 12.13 8.43
C GLU A 30 9.51 10.89 8.25
N GLY A 31 8.95 9.80 7.72
CA GLY A 31 9.70 8.60 7.35
C GLY A 31 10.76 8.87 6.28
N VAL A 32 10.38 9.63 5.24
CA VAL A 32 11.31 10.09 4.18
C VAL A 32 12.37 11.01 4.77
N GLN A 33 11.98 12.02 5.55
CA GLN A 33 12.92 12.97 6.17
C GLN A 33 13.95 12.25 7.06
N ARG A 34 13.53 11.20 7.78
CA ARG A 34 14.43 10.42 8.64
C ARG A 34 15.39 9.53 7.84
N SER A 35 14.89 8.90 6.78
CA SER A 35 15.64 7.86 6.03
C SER A 35 16.47 8.46 4.90
N PHE A 36 15.99 9.53 4.29
CA PHE A 36 16.55 10.22 3.12
C PHE A 36 16.50 11.75 3.32
N PRO A 37 17.15 12.29 4.37
CA PRO A 37 17.04 13.70 4.75
C PRO A 37 17.40 14.67 3.62
N TYR A 38 18.33 14.28 2.74
CA TYR A 38 18.77 15.09 1.60
C TYR A 38 17.67 15.37 0.57
N LEU A 39 16.62 14.52 0.49
CA LEU A 39 15.46 14.75 -0.39
C LEU A 39 14.53 15.85 0.14
N VAL A 40 14.64 16.18 1.41
CA VAL A 40 13.82 17.22 2.08
C VAL A 40 14.64 18.49 2.28
N ALA A 41 15.89 18.35 2.71
CA ALA A 41 16.79 19.43 3.04
C ALA A 41 18.17 19.18 2.41
N LYS A 42 18.50 19.97 1.38
CA LYS A 42 19.70 19.76 0.53
C LYS A 42 21.01 19.88 1.30
N GLU A 43 21.02 20.58 2.43
CA GLU A 43 22.19 20.66 3.32
C GLU A 43 22.67 19.30 3.86
N PHE A 44 21.81 18.28 3.84
CA PHE A 44 22.18 16.91 4.24
C PHE A 44 22.70 16.05 3.09
N ALA A 45 22.83 16.60 1.87
CA ALA A 45 23.43 15.89 0.75
C ALA A 45 24.94 15.70 0.97
N SER A 46 25.36 14.45 1.20
CA SER A 46 26.79 14.11 1.31
C SER A 46 27.34 13.76 -0.07
N GLY A 47 27.99 14.72 -0.74
CA GLY A 47 28.63 14.53 -2.05
C GLY A 47 28.41 15.73 -2.99
N GLY A 48 29.15 15.76 -4.10
CA GLY A 48 29.03 16.82 -5.12
C GLY A 48 27.98 16.56 -6.21
N GLY A 49 27.07 15.59 -5.99
CA GLY A 49 26.05 15.21 -6.98
C GLY A 49 24.74 15.95 -6.79
N ASP A 50 24.07 16.28 -7.90
CA ASP A 50 22.79 17.01 -7.88
C ASP A 50 21.65 16.18 -7.29
N VAL A 51 20.79 16.81 -6.49
CA VAL A 51 19.61 16.20 -5.87
C VAL A 51 18.34 16.69 -6.58
N PRO A 52 17.30 15.84 -6.77
CA PRO A 52 16.02 16.27 -7.31
C PRO A 52 15.38 17.41 -6.50
N GLU A 53 14.53 18.21 -7.14
CA GLU A 53 13.72 19.22 -6.46
C GLU A 53 12.28 18.71 -6.27
N PHE A 54 11.81 18.68 -5.02
CA PHE A 54 10.46 18.24 -4.69
C PHE A 54 9.66 19.35 -4.00
N LYS A 55 8.38 19.45 -4.38
CA LYS A 55 7.39 20.23 -3.63
C LYS A 55 6.48 19.26 -2.90
N TRP A 56 6.65 19.20 -1.58
CA TRP A 56 5.92 18.29 -0.72
C TRP A 56 4.54 18.85 -0.37
N HIS A 57 3.51 18.03 -0.55
CA HIS A 57 2.13 18.33 -0.18
C HIS A 57 1.69 17.32 0.87
N ILE A 58 1.38 17.80 2.08
CA ILE A 58 0.85 16.93 3.13
C ILE A 58 -0.64 16.76 2.89
N ILE A 59 -1.07 15.51 2.72
CA ILE A 59 -2.46 15.12 2.54
C ILE A 59 -2.98 14.37 3.78
N GLU A 60 -4.26 14.55 4.06
CA GLU A 60 -4.89 14.08 5.30
C GLU A 60 -5.98 13.06 5.02
N ASP A 61 -6.19 12.12 5.94
CA ASP A 61 -7.23 11.11 5.86
C ASP A 61 -8.62 11.75 5.71
N ASN A 62 -9.43 11.24 4.77
CA ASN A 62 -10.78 11.71 4.46
C ASN A 62 -10.88 13.18 3.97
N VAL A 63 -9.77 13.85 3.64
CA VAL A 63 -9.78 15.24 3.14
C VAL A 63 -9.51 15.24 1.63
N PRO A 64 -10.52 15.52 0.78
CA PRO A 64 -10.33 15.61 -0.66
C PRO A 64 -9.45 16.78 -1.05
N PHE A 65 -8.68 16.61 -2.13
CA PHE A 65 -7.89 17.67 -2.75
C PHE A 65 -7.93 17.55 -4.28
N GLU A 66 -7.64 18.66 -4.97
CA GLU A 66 -7.45 18.68 -6.41
C GLU A 66 -5.96 18.61 -6.75
N ILE A 67 -5.57 17.69 -7.62
CA ILE A 67 -4.18 17.60 -8.07
C ILE A 67 -3.92 18.64 -9.17
N LEU A 68 -2.95 19.54 -8.93
CA LEU A 68 -2.39 20.48 -9.90
C LEU A 68 -3.42 21.27 -10.74
N ASP A 69 -4.58 21.61 -10.17
CA ASP A 69 -5.68 22.31 -10.86
C ASP A 69 -6.19 21.58 -12.13
N THR A 70 -6.07 20.25 -12.15
CA THR A 70 -6.45 19.41 -13.31
C THR A 70 -7.95 19.12 -13.39
N GLY A 71 -8.72 19.51 -12.38
CA GLY A 71 -10.10 19.06 -12.15
C GLY A 71 -10.23 17.65 -11.55
N ILE A 72 -9.12 16.93 -11.35
CA ILE A 72 -9.13 15.57 -10.77
C ILE A 72 -9.14 15.69 -9.25
N GLN A 73 -10.30 15.36 -8.66
CA GLN A 73 -10.49 15.27 -7.22
C GLN A 73 -10.00 13.92 -6.70
N ILE A 74 -9.15 13.94 -5.67
CA ILE A 74 -8.60 12.76 -5.01
C ILE A 74 -9.01 12.79 -3.55
N THR A 75 -9.66 11.72 -3.08
CA THR A 75 -9.98 11.52 -1.65
C THR A 75 -9.12 10.38 -1.10
N PRO A 76 -8.09 10.68 -0.29
CA PRO A 76 -7.36 9.66 0.46
C PRO A 76 -8.22 9.10 1.61
N PHE A 77 -8.02 7.83 1.95
CA PHE A 77 -8.65 7.19 3.10
C PHE A 77 -7.73 6.15 3.74
N ALA A 78 -7.62 6.15 5.06
CA ALA A 78 -6.72 5.29 5.81
C ALA A 78 -7.26 3.85 5.91
N VAL A 79 -6.45 2.89 5.46
CA VAL A 79 -6.67 1.45 5.60
C VAL A 79 -5.60 0.82 6.49
N HIS A 80 -5.89 -0.34 7.08
CA HIS A 80 -4.88 -1.05 7.85
C HIS A 80 -3.96 -1.83 6.93
N HIS A 81 -2.66 -1.76 7.16
CA HIS A 81 -1.62 -2.53 6.48
C HIS A 81 -0.73 -3.20 7.54
N GLY A 82 -1.31 -4.11 8.32
CA GLY A 82 -0.62 -4.80 9.40
C GLY A 82 -0.63 -4.02 10.71
N ARG A 83 0.44 -4.18 11.50
CA ARG A 83 0.54 -3.67 12.88
C ARG A 83 1.90 -3.04 13.14
N VAL A 84 1.92 -2.05 14.01
CA VAL A 84 3.17 -1.47 14.53
C VAL A 84 3.65 -2.28 15.73
N PHE A 85 4.82 -2.90 15.63
CA PHE A 85 5.50 -3.48 16.78
C PHE A 85 6.17 -2.36 17.57
N SER A 86 5.52 -1.90 18.63
CA SER A 86 6.01 -0.80 19.44
C SER A 86 7.07 -1.27 20.43
N VAL A 87 8.32 -1.40 19.97
CA VAL A 87 9.48 -1.15 20.84
C VAL A 87 10.45 -0.29 20.03
N VAL A 88 10.45 1.01 20.29
CA VAL A 88 11.52 1.90 19.83
C VAL A 88 12.78 1.48 20.62
N PRO A 89 13.84 0.96 19.98
CA PRO A 89 15.09 0.74 20.69
C PRO A 89 15.60 2.10 21.19
N PRO A 90 16.07 2.22 22.45
CA PRO A 90 16.66 3.47 22.90
C PRO A 90 17.78 3.86 21.94
N LEU A 91 17.81 5.14 21.55
CA LEU A 91 18.86 5.73 20.72
C LEU A 91 20.22 5.27 21.26
N ALA A 92 20.97 4.51 20.44
CA ALA A 92 22.34 4.18 20.79
C ALA A 92 23.10 5.50 20.94
N PRO A 93 23.77 5.76 22.07
CA PRO A 93 24.58 6.97 22.20
C PRO A 93 25.64 6.94 21.10
N THR A 94 25.70 8.02 20.32
CA THR A 94 26.75 8.25 19.34
C THR A 94 28.08 8.26 20.09
N SER A 95 28.90 7.23 19.86
CA SER A 95 30.25 7.12 20.41
C SER A 95 31.11 8.25 19.86
N SER A 96 31.12 9.37 20.58
CA SER A 96 32.21 10.33 20.56
C SER A 96 32.86 10.24 21.94
N VAL A 97 34.04 9.64 21.97
CA VAL A 97 35.17 9.89 22.90
C VAL A 97 36.07 8.65 22.94
N THR A 98 37.30 8.88 22.54
CA THR A 98 38.48 8.01 22.58
C THR A 98 38.74 7.50 23.99
N THR A 99 38.85 6.19 24.21
CA THR A 99 39.32 5.63 25.49
C THR A 99 40.59 4.82 25.33
N ILE A 100 41.62 5.26 26.05
CA ILE A 100 42.89 4.56 26.29
C ILE A 100 42.67 3.47 27.37
N SER A 101 43.50 2.42 27.25
CA SER A 101 43.61 1.15 27.99
C SER A 101 43.25 1.09 29.50
N THR A 102 42.65 -0.06 29.86
CA THR A 102 42.32 -0.72 31.17
C THR A 102 43.52 -0.90 32.17
N PRO A 103 43.41 -1.43 33.44
CA PRO A 103 42.42 -2.42 33.96
C PRO A 103 42.03 -2.53 35.50
N VAL A 104 40.99 -3.36 35.79
CA VAL A 104 40.72 -4.28 36.96
C VAL A 104 39.69 -3.97 38.11
N LYS A 105 38.54 -4.72 38.10
CA LYS A 105 37.70 -5.49 39.11
C LYS A 105 37.25 -4.89 40.50
N PRO A 106 36.34 -5.54 41.30
CA PRO A 106 35.30 -6.59 41.06
C PRO A 106 33.88 -6.34 41.68
N THR A 107 32.88 -7.04 41.12
CA THR A 107 31.69 -7.71 41.71
C THR A 107 30.95 -7.16 42.95
N THR A 108 29.62 -6.97 42.83
CA THR A 108 28.65 -7.47 43.84
C THR A 108 27.36 -7.96 43.18
N LEU A 109 27.03 -9.21 43.47
CA LEU A 109 25.78 -9.91 43.16
C LEU A 109 24.76 -9.57 44.23
N LEU A 110 23.72 -8.77 43.94
CA LEU A 110 22.52 -8.73 44.80
C LEU A 110 21.35 -7.98 44.13
N SER A 111 20.62 -8.69 43.26
CA SER A 111 19.20 -8.41 42.97
C SER A 111 18.55 -9.61 42.28
N LYS A 112 18.65 -10.79 42.87
CA LYS A 112 17.68 -11.88 42.66
C LYS A 112 16.90 -11.99 43.96
N LEU A 113 15.72 -11.38 44.03
CA LEU A 113 14.64 -11.66 45.00
C LEU A 113 13.48 -10.68 44.76
N LEU A 114 12.86 -10.75 43.58
CA LEU A 114 11.45 -10.41 43.40
C LEU A 114 10.88 -11.46 42.42
N PRO A 115 9.71 -12.05 42.69
CA PRO A 115 9.03 -12.86 41.69
C PRO A 115 8.61 -11.91 40.56
N ASP A 116 9.08 -12.17 39.35
CA ASP A 116 8.59 -11.49 38.14
C ASP A 116 7.09 -11.79 38.05
N GLN A 117 6.26 -10.83 38.50
CA GLN A 117 4.92 -10.71 37.96
C GLN A 117 5.12 -10.58 36.45
N GLU A 118 4.71 -11.59 35.70
CA GLU A 118 4.41 -11.45 34.28
C GLU A 118 3.50 -10.22 34.14
N ARG A 119 4.10 -9.09 33.78
CA ARG A 119 3.36 -7.96 33.24
C ARG A 119 2.85 -8.47 31.90
N LEU A 120 1.66 -9.04 31.94
CA LEU A 120 0.73 -9.03 30.81
C LEU A 120 0.43 -7.56 30.53
N VAL A 121 1.38 -6.88 29.89
CA VAL A 121 1.06 -5.68 29.13
C VAL A 121 0.37 -6.26 27.91
N ASP A 122 -0.96 -6.22 27.88
CA ASP A 122 -1.69 -6.43 26.64
C ASP A 122 -1.06 -5.47 25.64
N GLU A 123 -0.27 -6.00 24.69
CA GLU A 123 0.30 -5.21 23.62
C GLU A 123 -0.85 -4.48 22.94
N VAL A 124 -0.91 -3.17 23.09
CA VAL A 124 -1.86 -2.33 22.37
C VAL A 124 -1.47 -2.42 20.90
N LYS A 125 -2.13 -3.31 20.17
CA LYS A 125 -1.91 -3.57 18.74
C LYS A 125 -2.48 -2.41 17.93
N ASN A 126 -1.71 -1.34 17.77
CA ASN A 126 -2.06 -0.25 16.87
C ASN A 126 -1.85 -0.69 15.41
N PRO A 127 -2.83 -0.49 14.52
CA PRO A 127 -2.67 -0.81 13.10
C PRO A 127 -1.62 0.10 12.49
N TYR A 128 -0.80 -0.44 11.58
CA TYR A 128 -0.02 0.39 10.67
C TYR A 128 -0.97 0.87 9.57
N LEU A 129 -0.99 2.17 9.29
CA LEU A 129 -1.93 2.77 8.35
C LEU A 129 -1.26 3.05 7.01
N CYS A 130 -1.96 2.71 5.92
CA CYS A 130 -1.63 3.11 4.55
C CYS A 130 -2.83 3.86 3.96
N PHE A 131 -2.61 4.68 2.93
CA PHE A 131 -3.72 5.33 2.21
C PHE A 131 -4.15 4.50 1.01
N GLY A 132 -5.46 4.25 0.93
CA GLY A 132 -6.15 4.06 -0.33
C GLY A 132 -6.56 5.41 -0.91
N PHE A 133 -6.81 5.45 -2.22
CA PHE A 133 -7.17 6.68 -2.93
C PHE A 133 -8.41 6.46 -3.77
N LYS A 134 -9.35 7.40 -3.70
CA LYS A 134 -10.48 7.48 -4.61
C LYS A 134 -10.30 8.68 -5.55
N PHE A 135 -10.31 8.42 -6.85
CA PHE A 135 -10.20 9.43 -7.90
C PHE A 135 -11.60 9.72 -8.44
N GLY A 136 -12.18 10.83 -7.98
CA GLY A 136 -13.55 11.24 -8.30
C GLY A 136 -14.55 10.10 -8.11
N HIS A 137 -15.21 9.72 -9.21
CA HIS A 137 -16.19 8.64 -9.25
C HIS A 137 -15.75 7.48 -10.16
N ASP A 138 -14.48 7.46 -10.57
CA ASP A 138 -14.00 6.59 -11.65
C ASP A 138 -13.09 5.47 -11.15
N ILE A 139 -12.22 5.76 -10.17
CA ILE A 139 -11.20 4.81 -9.72
C ILE A 139 -11.13 4.78 -8.19
N VAL A 140 -11.06 3.57 -7.63
CA VAL A 140 -10.55 3.35 -6.26
C VAL A 140 -9.27 2.52 -6.36
N TYR A 141 -8.23 2.93 -5.65
CA TYR A 141 -6.91 2.30 -5.65
C TYR A 141 -6.46 2.00 -4.22
N ILE A 142 -6.22 0.72 -3.92
CA ILE A 142 -5.80 0.25 -2.59
C ILE A 142 -4.72 -0.83 -2.78
N SER A 143 -3.44 -0.48 -2.66
CA SER A 143 -2.31 -1.39 -2.95
C SER A 143 -1.84 -2.23 -1.77
N ASP A 144 -1.99 -1.74 -0.55
CA ASP A 144 -1.44 -2.37 0.64
C ASP A 144 -2.51 -2.36 1.74
N VAL A 145 -3.24 -3.47 1.87
CA VAL A 145 -4.38 -3.53 2.80
C VAL A 145 -4.56 -4.91 3.41
N SER A 146 -4.66 -4.94 4.74
CA SER A 146 -5.06 -6.08 5.56
C SER A 146 -6.51 -5.97 6.05
N TYR A 147 -7.04 -4.75 6.13
CA TYR A 147 -8.40 -4.47 6.58
C TYR A 147 -8.83 -3.05 6.18
N ILE A 148 -10.05 -2.91 5.68
CA ILE A 148 -10.68 -1.61 5.39
C ILE A 148 -11.59 -1.28 6.58
N PRO A 149 -11.30 -0.22 7.36
CA PRO A 149 -12.14 0.17 8.49
C PRO A 149 -13.57 0.55 8.07
N GLU A 150 -14.55 0.25 8.92
CA GLU A 150 -15.96 0.40 8.52
C GLU A 150 -16.35 1.85 8.22
N ASP A 151 -15.69 2.83 8.85
CA ASP A 151 -15.88 4.26 8.60
C ASP A 151 -15.37 4.71 7.22
N LYS A 152 -14.58 3.89 6.52
CA LYS A 152 -14.05 4.22 5.19
C LYS A 152 -14.94 3.78 4.04
N TRP A 153 -15.83 2.82 4.26
CA TRP A 153 -16.74 2.34 3.21
C TRP A 153 -17.61 3.43 2.59
N PRO A 154 -18.14 4.44 3.33
CA PRO A 154 -18.87 5.53 2.70
C PRO A 154 -18.09 6.25 1.58
N ILE A 155 -16.76 6.39 1.72
CA ILE A 155 -15.90 6.97 0.69
C ILE A 155 -15.79 6.01 -0.49
N VAL A 156 -15.43 4.75 -0.22
CA VAL A 156 -15.22 3.70 -1.24
C VAL A 156 -16.51 3.46 -2.05
N GLU A 157 -17.64 3.37 -1.38
CA GLU A 157 -18.97 3.07 -1.93
C GLU A 157 -19.66 4.31 -2.50
N SER A 158 -19.18 5.53 -2.24
CA SER A 158 -19.80 6.73 -2.82
C SER A 158 -19.93 6.62 -4.35
N ARG A 159 -21.11 6.98 -4.86
CA ARG A 159 -21.48 6.93 -6.28
C ARG A 159 -22.05 8.29 -6.72
N PRO A 160 -21.96 8.61 -8.02
CA PRO A 160 -22.66 9.76 -8.58
C PRO A 160 -24.18 9.60 -8.48
N SER A 161 -24.92 10.71 -8.49
CA SER A 161 -26.38 10.76 -8.32
C SER A 161 -27.17 10.01 -9.39
N ASN A 162 -26.58 9.79 -10.56
CA ASN A 162 -27.16 8.99 -11.64
C ASN A 162 -27.08 7.46 -11.40
N GLY A 163 -26.52 7.03 -10.25
CA GLY A 163 -26.43 5.63 -9.88
C GLY A 163 -25.38 4.83 -10.64
N ARG A 164 -24.49 5.49 -11.40
CA ARG A 164 -23.43 4.81 -12.14
C ARG A 164 -22.51 4.05 -11.17
N ALA A 165 -22.26 2.77 -11.47
CA ALA A 165 -21.29 1.95 -10.73
C ALA A 165 -19.88 2.52 -10.82
N LEU A 166 -18.99 2.11 -9.91
CA LEU A 166 -17.58 2.44 -10.00
C LEU A 166 -16.97 1.77 -11.24
N PRO A 167 -16.33 2.49 -12.17
CA PRO A 167 -15.67 1.90 -13.32
C PRO A 167 -14.53 0.95 -12.92
N VAL A 168 -13.54 1.44 -12.15
CA VAL A 168 -12.31 0.69 -11.87
C VAL A 168 -12.04 0.61 -10.37
N LEU A 169 -11.75 -0.61 -9.92
CA LEU A 169 -11.14 -0.89 -8.64
C LEU A 169 -9.76 -1.51 -8.87
N VAL A 170 -8.75 -0.99 -8.20
CA VAL A 170 -7.41 -1.59 -8.11
C VAL A 170 -7.19 -2.00 -6.66
N LEU A 171 -6.93 -3.28 -6.41
CA LEU A 171 -7.01 -3.85 -5.06
C LEU A 171 -5.87 -4.83 -4.77
N ASP A 172 -5.30 -4.74 -3.57
CA ASP A 172 -4.32 -5.67 -3.03
C ASP A 172 -4.84 -7.12 -2.98
N CYS A 173 -3.99 -8.04 -3.40
CA CYS A 173 -4.16 -9.47 -3.22
C CYS A 173 -2.78 -10.14 -3.27
N LEU A 174 -2.10 -10.20 -2.12
CA LEU A 174 -0.73 -10.71 -2.06
C LEU A 174 -0.62 -12.18 -2.49
N ARG A 175 -1.55 -13.03 -2.05
CA ARG A 175 -1.55 -14.48 -2.31
C ARG A 175 -2.91 -15.09 -1.98
N LEU A 176 -3.06 -16.42 -2.09
CA LEU A 176 -4.33 -17.10 -1.79
C LEU A 176 -4.79 -16.87 -0.34
N ARG A 177 -3.93 -17.16 0.63
CA ARG A 177 -4.23 -17.02 2.06
C ARG A 177 -3.87 -15.61 2.56
N PRO A 178 -4.65 -15.04 3.50
CA PRO A 178 -4.34 -13.72 4.05
C PRO A 178 -2.95 -13.67 4.69
N HIS A 179 -2.37 -12.48 4.68
CA HIS A 179 -1.15 -12.15 5.43
C HIS A 179 -1.49 -11.16 6.55
N THR A 180 -0.60 -11.02 7.52
CA THR A 180 -0.82 -10.06 8.63
C THR A 180 -0.99 -8.63 8.14
N SER A 181 -0.36 -8.28 7.03
CA SER A 181 -0.38 -6.93 6.43
C SER A 181 -1.13 -6.82 5.10
N HIS A 182 -1.53 -7.93 4.49
CA HIS A 182 -2.14 -7.91 3.15
C HIS A 182 -3.34 -8.83 3.04
N PHE A 183 -4.24 -8.49 2.11
CA PHE A 183 -5.37 -9.30 1.73
C PHE A 183 -4.90 -10.60 1.09
N GLY A 184 -5.66 -11.66 1.40
CA GLY A 184 -5.68 -12.87 0.59
C GLY A 184 -6.75 -12.79 -0.50
N LEU A 185 -6.81 -13.82 -1.34
CA LEU A 185 -7.78 -13.92 -2.43
C LEU A 185 -9.23 -13.78 -1.95
N GLU A 186 -9.59 -14.43 -0.84
CA GLU A 186 -10.95 -14.35 -0.26
C GLU A 186 -11.32 -12.90 0.10
N ASN A 187 -10.44 -12.21 0.84
CA ASN A 187 -10.69 -10.82 1.25
C ASN A 187 -10.80 -9.87 0.04
N ALA A 188 -9.96 -10.09 -0.97
CA ALA A 188 -9.98 -9.30 -2.20
C ALA A 188 -11.28 -9.50 -2.98
N VAL A 189 -11.74 -10.75 -3.14
CA VAL A 189 -12.99 -11.08 -3.84
C VAL A 189 -14.21 -10.56 -3.08
N ASP A 190 -14.25 -10.70 -1.76
CA ASP A 190 -15.37 -10.18 -0.96
C ASP A 190 -15.44 -8.65 -0.98
N SER A 191 -14.29 -7.98 -0.93
CA SER A 191 -14.22 -6.53 -1.10
C SER A 191 -14.65 -6.12 -2.51
N ALA A 192 -14.22 -6.83 -3.55
CA ALA A 192 -14.64 -6.58 -4.93
C ALA A 192 -16.16 -6.74 -5.11
N ARG A 193 -16.77 -7.74 -4.45
CA ARG A 193 -18.23 -7.95 -4.43
C ARG A 193 -18.97 -6.83 -3.73
N ARG A 194 -18.46 -6.34 -2.59
CA ARG A 194 -19.06 -5.22 -1.84
C ARG A 194 -18.99 -3.92 -2.63
N ILE A 195 -17.83 -3.64 -3.23
CA ILE A 195 -17.60 -2.41 -4.00
C ILE A 195 -18.36 -2.46 -5.33
N ASP A 196 -18.50 -3.64 -5.94
CA ASP A 196 -19.25 -3.86 -7.17
C ASP A 196 -18.77 -2.94 -8.33
N ALA A 197 -17.45 -2.90 -8.51
CA ALA A 197 -16.85 -2.17 -9.62
C ALA A 197 -17.06 -2.90 -10.96
N THR A 198 -17.07 -2.14 -12.06
CA THR A 198 -17.20 -2.70 -13.42
C THR A 198 -16.00 -3.56 -13.78
N ARG A 199 -14.80 -3.14 -13.37
CA ARG A 199 -13.54 -3.90 -13.50
C ARG A 199 -12.76 -3.82 -12.19
N THR A 200 -12.45 -4.97 -11.59
CA THR A 200 -11.48 -5.07 -10.50
C THR A 200 -10.17 -5.67 -11.00
N TYR A 201 -9.07 -4.94 -10.84
CA TYR A 201 -7.71 -5.40 -11.10
C TYR A 201 -7.00 -5.67 -9.77
N LEU A 202 -6.60 -6.91 -9.57
CA LEU A 202 -5.84 -7.33 -8.40
C LEU A 202 -4.35 -7.02 -8.60
N ILE A 203 -3.69 -6.51 -7.57
CA ILE A 203 -2.26 -6.13 -7.57
C ILE A 203 -1.55 -6.68 -6.33
N GLY A 204 -0.23 -6.51 -6.26
CA GLY A 204 0.55 -6.85 -5.05
C GLY A 204 0.94 -8.32 -4.92
N PHE A 205 0.74 -9.13 -5.97
CA PHE A 205 1.01 -10.58 -5.93
C PHE A 205 2.45 -10.90 -5.57
N GLY A 206 2.62 -11.87 -4.67
CA GLY A 206 3.87 -12.60 -4.49
C GLY A 206 4.12 -13.59 -5.64
N HIS A 207 5.25 -14.27 -5.58
CA HIS A 207 5.64 -15.26 -6.60
C HIS A 207 5.06 -16.67 -6.35
N GLU A 208 4.21 -16.83 -5.34
CA GLU A 208 3.64 -18.13 -4.94
C GLU A 208 2.55 -18.63 -5.89
N VAL A 209 1.85 -17.73 -6.59
CA VAL A 209 0.73 -18.06 -7.48
C VAL A 209 1.09 -17.61 -8.89
N ALA A 210 0.97 -18.50 -9.86
CA ALA A 210 1.20 -18.15 -11.26
C ALA A 210 0.15 -17.14 -11.74
N HIS A 211 0.55 -16.25 -12.66
CA HIS A 211 -0.37 -15.25 -13.20
C HIS A 211 -1.60 -15.90 -13.88
N ASP A 212 -1.39 -16.96 -14.66
CA ASP A 212 -2.48 -17.69 -15.33
C ASP A 212 -3.45 -18.36 -14.35
N ASP A 213 -2.94 -18.85 -13.21
CA ASP A 213 -3.80 -19.40 -12.13
C ASP A 213 -4.71 -18.29 -11.55
N LEU A 214 -4.17 -17.09 -11.33
CA LEU A 214 -4.96 -15.93 -10.88
C LEU A 214 -5.98 -15.49 -11.92
N VAL A 215 -5.64 -15.54 -13.22
CA VAL A 215 -6.59 -15.28 -14.31
C VAL A 215 -7.74 -16.29 -14.25
N MET A 216 -7.44 -17.59 -14.16
CA MET A 216 -8.46 -18.64 -14.05
C MET A 216 -9.37 -18.44 -12.83
N LEU A 217 -8.79 -18.12 -11.68
CA LEU A 217 -9.54 -17.84 -10.46
C LEU A 217 -10.46 -16.61 -10.62
N GLY A 218 -9.95 -15.52 -11.19
CA GLY A 218 -10.74 -14.32 -11.47
C GLY A 218 -11.89 -14.58 -12.45
N GLU A 219 -11.66 -15.39 -13.48
CA GLU A 219 -12.72 -15.79 -14.41
C GLU A 219 -13.80 -16.66 -13.76
N ALA A 220 -13.42 -17.56 -12.85
CA ALA A 220 -14.36 -18.34 -12.05
C ALA A 220 -15.21 -17.45 -11.12
N VAL A 221 -14.59 -16.44 -10.48
CA VAL A 221 -15.31 -15.41 -9.71
C VAL A 221 -16.30 -14.63 -10.60
N GLY A 222 -15.96 -14.44 -11.88
CA GLY A 222 -16.86 -13.87 -12.89
C GLY A 222 -17.97 -14.81 -13.38
N GLY A 223 -18.00 -16.06 -12.92
CA GLY A 223 -19.00 -17.06 -13.28
C GLY A 223 -18.63 -17.95 -14.47
N LYS A 224 -17.39 -17.91 -14.96
CA LYS A 224 -16.92 -18.83 -15.99
C LYS A 224 -16.79 -20.24 -15.39
N ALA A 225 -17.43 -21.23 -16.02
CA ALA A 225 -17.19 -22.62 -15.69
C ALA A 225 -15.77 -23.02 -16.11
N LEU A 226 -15.01 -23.59 -15.19
CA LEU A 226 -13.66 -24.10 -15.47
C LEU A 226 -13.69 -25.61 -15.71
N GLU A 227 -12.84 -26.09 -16.62
CA GLU A 227 -12.70 -27.51 -16.94
C GLU A 227 -11.82 -28.20 -15.89
N THR A 228 -12.42 -29.12 -15.11
CA THR A 228 -11.79 -29.75 -13.94
C THR A 228 -10.44 -30.43 -14.24
N GLU A 229 -10.25 -30.97 -15.45
CA GLU A 229 -9.03 -31.66 -15.88
C GLU A 229 -7.83 -30.72 -16.08
N THR A 230 -8.09 -29.43 -16.26
CA THR A 230 -7.07 -28.40 -16.51
C THR A 230 -6.62 -27.66 -15.24
N LEU A 231 -7.29 -27.91 -14.10
CA LEU A 231 -7.06 -27.17 -12.87
C LEU A 231 -5.77 -27.60 -12.18
N THR A 232 -4.88 -26.63 -11.97
CA THR A 232 -3.73 -26.78 -11.07
C THR A 232 -4.20 -26.92 -9.62
N GLU A 233 -3.37 -27.50 -8.75
CA GLU A 233 -3.66 -27.60 -7.31
C GLU A 233 -3.83 -26.21 -6.67
N THR A 234 -3.11 -25.21 -7.17
CA THR A 234 -3.22 -23.82 -6.75
C THR A 234 -4.61 -23.25 -7.07
N VAL A 235 -5.13 -23.50 -8.27
CA VAL A 235 -6.48 -23.04 -8.65
C VAL A 235 -7.53 -23.77 -7.81
N LYS A 236 -7.41 -25.08 -7.58
CA LYS A 236 -8.33 -25.83 -6.70
C LYS A 236 -8.36 -25.24 -5.29
N ALA A 237 -7.19 -25.01 -4.70
CA ALA A 237 -7.08 -24.40 -3.37
C ALA A 237 -7.64 -22.97 -3.32
N GLY A 238 -7.48 -22.19 -4.38
CA GLY A 238 -8.08 -20.86 -4.51
C GLY A 238 -9.61 -20.89 -4.61
N LEU A 239 -10.18 -21.84 -5.37
CA LEU A 239 -11.62 -22.01 -5.49
C LEU A 239 -12.27 -22.45 -4.17
N GLU A 240 -11.59 -23.27 -3.37
CA GLU A 240 -12.05 -23.66 -2.03
C GLU A 240 -12.12 -22.50 -1.04
N LEU A 241 -11.29 -21.47 -1.25
CA LEU A 241 -11.26 -20.25 -0.42
C LEU A 241 -12.37 -19.26 -0.79
N ILE A 242 -12.75 -19.21 -2.06
CA ILE A 242 -13.72 -18.24 -2.56
C ILE A 242 -15.12 -18.68 -2.13
N GLN A 243 -15.76 -17.88 -1.28
CA GLN A 243 -17.15 -18.11 -0.90
C GLN A 243 -18.09 -17.94 -2.10
N GLN A 244 -19.22 -18.66 -2.10
CA GLN A 244 -20.28 -18.41 -3.08
C GLN A 244 -20.85 -17.01 -2.90
N GLY A 245 -21.11 -16.32 -4.01
CA GLY A 245 -21.61 -14.96 -3.97
C GLY A 245 -21.90 -14.41 -5.37
N LYS A 246 -22.18 -13.10 -5.43
CA LYS A 246 -22.39 -12.40 -6.69
C LYS A 246 -21.17 -12.59 -7.62
N ASN A 247 -21.44 -12.87 -8.89
CA ASN A 247 -20.40 -12.87 -9.92
C ASN A 247 -19.95 -11.43 -10.16
N VAL A 248 -18.64 -11.20 -10.06
CA VAL A 248 -18.02 -9.90 -10.32
C VAL A 248 -16.80 -10.07 -11.21
N TRP A 249 -16.52 -9.08 -12.06
CA TRP A 249 -15.35 -9.15 -12.93
C TRP A 249 -14.09 -8.81 -12.14
N VAL A 250 -13.19 -9.78 -12.04
CA VAL A 250 -11.90 -9.67 -11.34
C VAL A 250 -10.81 -10.30 -12.19
N ARG A 251 -9.66 -9.64 -12.32
CA ARG A 251 -8.47 -10.21 -12.97
C ARG A 251 -7.18 -9.72 -12.31
N PRO A 252 -6.08 -10.49 -12.37
CA PRO A 252 -4.78 -9.97 -11.99
C PRO A 252 -4.29 -8.90 -12.98
N SER A 253 -3.63 -7.86 -12.46
CA SER A 253 -2.85 -6.95 -13.28
C SER A 253 -1.51 -7.56 -13.68
N HIS A 254 -0.84 -6.92 -14.63
CA HIS A 254 0.55 -7.19 -14.97
C HIS A 254 1.26 -5.87 -15.31
N ASP A 255 2.59 -5.90 -15.30
CA ASP A 255 3.38 -4.74 -15.71
C ASP A 255 3.05 -4.35 -17.16
N GLY A 256 2.95 -3.04 -17.41
CA GLY A 256 2.54 -2.50 -18.71
C GLY A 256 1.04 -2.55 -18.99
N LEU A 257 0.19 -3.02 -18.06
CA LEU A 257 -1.26 -2.90 -18.17
C LEU A 257 -1.66 -1.42 -18.19
N ARG A 258 -2.49 -1.05 -19.16
CA ARG A 258 -3.09 0.28 -19.31
C ARG A 258 -4.60 0.15 -19.27
N VAL A 259 -5.25 0.93 -18.42
CA VAL A 259 -6.71 0.94 -18.24
C VAL A 259 -7.23 2.34 -18.56
N PHE A 260 -8.28 2.41 -19.37
CA PHE A 260 -8.92 3.63 -19.84
C PHE A 260 -10.38 3.64 -19.38
N VAL A 261 -10.82 4.76 -18.80
CA VAL A 261 -12.22 4.99 -18.40
C VAL A 261 -12.79 6.07 -19.30
N GLY A 262 -13.79 5.73 -20.10
CA GLY A 262 -14.53 6.68 -20.94
C GLY A 262 -15.44 7.59 -20.10
N GLY A 263 -15.84 8.74 -20.64
CA GLY A 263 -16.78 9.64 -19.97
C GLY A 263 -18.16 9.02 -19.68
N ASP A 264 -18.53 7.98 -20.42
CA ASP A 264 -19.73 7.16 -20.18
C ASP A 264 -19.53 6.08 -19.09
N GLY A 265 -18.32 5.99 -18.51
CA GLY A 265 -17.94 5.00 -17.50
C GLY A 265 -17.51 3.65 -18.09
N ARG A 266 -17.43 3.49 -19.42
CA ARG A 266 -16.94 2.25 -20.02
C ARG A 266 -15.45 2.09 -19.77
N VAL A 267 -15.05 0.87 -19.43
CA VAL A 267 -13.65 0.52 -19.17
C VAL A 267 -13.08 -0.29 -20.33
N HIS A 268 -11.92 0.12 -20.82
CA HIS A 268 -11.13 -0.60 -21.81
C HIS A 268 -9.71 -0.79 -21.28
N ASP A 269 -9.13 -1.98 -21.45
CA ASP A 269 -7.75 -2.27 -21.06
C ASP A 269 -6.91 -2.72 -22.27
N SER A 270 -5.60 -2.53 -22.16
CA SER A 270 -4.61 -2.94 -23.15
C SER A 270 -3.24 -3.14 -22.51
N SER A 271 -2.37 -3.89 -23.14
CA SER A 271 -0.97 -4.06 -22.71
C SER A 271 -0.05 -3.18 -23.56
N TYR A 272 1.08 -2.73 -22.98
CA TYR A 272 2.16 -2.06 -23.72
C TYR A 272 2.93 -3.03 -24.60
#